data_AF-A0A3C0NGB6-F1
#
_entry.id   AF-A0A3C0NGB6-F1
#
_cell.length_a   1.000
_cell.length_b   1.000
_cell.length_c   1.000
_cell.angle_alpha   90.00
_cell.angle_beta   90.00
_cell.angle_gamma   90.00
#
_symmetry.space_group_name_H-M   'P 1'
#
loop_
_entity.id
_entity.type
_entity.pdbx_description
1 polymer ?
#
loop_
_entity_poly.entity_id
_entity_poly.type
_entity_poly.pdbx_seq_one_letter_code
_entity_poly.pdbx_strand_id
1 'polypeptide(L)'
;MYLRATLPPKPGTQKEQPHQQEIALGIYANPAGFKRAKAEAIVIGGLLACKEFSWEPYLKQNSVSATPKTCREWAEEFEQDYFTRRARTPKSETTFREYRLVLHRLPADAPLTAEVMKQLIFATPPDTRTRKRVCSVMKQLATLAEIELEVKAYTGSYSSAKALPRNLPEDALIAEWRFCFAD
;
A
#
# COMPACT_ATOMS: atom_id res chain seq x y z
N MET A 1 -25.70 14.31 6.99
CA MET A 1 -26.45 15.45 6.40
C MET A 1 -25.66 16.05 5.25
N TYR A 2 -26.37 16.66 4.29
CA TYR A 2 -25.80 17.27 3.09
C TYR A 2 -26.24 18.73 2.98
N LEU A 3 -25.37 19.60 2.48
CA LEU A 3 -25.72 20.95 2.03
C LEU A 3 -25.86 20.94 0.52
N ARG A 4 -26.90 21.57 -0.02
CA ARG A 4 -27.14 21.68 -1.45
C ARG A 4 -27.16 23.15 -1.85
N ALA A 5 -26.32 23.53 -2.79
CA ALA A 5 -26.21 24.90 -3.29
C ALA A 5 -25.74 24.91 -4.75
N THR A 6 -25.89 26.04 -5.44
CA THR A 6 -25.22 26.27 -6.72
C THR A 6 -23.78 26.66 -6.43
N LEU A 7 -22.85 25.75 -6.70
CA LEU A 7 -21.44 25.89 -6.38
C LEU A 7 -20.63 26.00 -7.68
N PRO A 8 -19.45 26.65 -7.65
CA PRO A 8 -18.53 26.59 -8.78
C PRO A 8 -18.21 25.13 -9.13
N PRO A 9 -17.82 24.85 -10.38
CA PRO A 9 -17.51 23.50 -10.80
C PRO A 9 -16.44 22.86 -9.91
N LYS A 10 -16.67 21.61 -9.52
CA LYS A 10 -15.72 20.86 -8.70
C LYS A 10 -14.44 20.58 -9.49
N PRO A 11 -13.24 20.75 -8.90
CA PRO A 11 -11.98 20.42 -9.56
C PRO A 11 -11.99 18.97 -10.08
N GLY A 12 -11.57 18.79 -11.34
CA GLY A 12 -11.52 17.47 -12.00
C GLY A 12 -12.82 17.00 -12.65
N THR A 13 -13.88 17.83 -12.70
CA THR A 13 -15.09 17.54 -13.47
C THR A 13 -15.08 18.24 -14.83
N GLN A 14 -15.75 17.67 -15.84
CA GLN A 14 -15.85 18.26 -17.19
C GLN A 14 -16.80 19.46 -17.27
N LYS A 15 -17.43 19.86 -16.15
CA LYS A 15 -18.38 20.97 -16.13
C LYS A 15 -17.63 22.27 -15.92
N GLU A 16 -17.86 23.24 -16.78
CA GLU A 16 -17.19 24.56 -16.70
C GLU A 16 -18.05 25.61 -15.98
N GLN A 17 -19.36 25.38 -15.87
CA GLN A 17 -20.30 26.34 -15.28
C GLN A 17 -20.72 25.96 -13.86
N PRO A 18 -21.00 26.96 -12.99
CA PRO A 18 -21.61 26.73 -11.69
C PRO A 18 -22.92 25.96 -11.83
N HIS A 19 -23.09 24.93 -11.00
CA HIS A 19 -24.30 24.10 -11.02
C HIS A 19 -24.62 23.61 -9.63
N GLN A 20 -25.83 23.08 -9.47
CA GLN A 20 -26.29 22.58 -8.19
C GLN A 20 -25.50 21.33 -7.79
N GLN A 21 -24.87 21.40 -6.63
CA GLN A 21 -24.00 20.36 -6.08
C GLN A 21 -24.27 20.17 -4.59
N GLU A 22 -23.82 19.02 -4.07
CA GLU A 22 -24.00 18.65 -2.67
C GLU A 22 -22.66 18.49 -1.95
N ILE A 23 -22.57 19.02 -0.72
CA ILE A 23 -21.44 18.87 0.18
C ILE A 23 -21.85 17.98 1.35
N ALA A 24 -21.15 16.87 1.53
CA ALA A 24 -21.36 15.95 2.65
C ALA A 24 -20.67 16.50 3.91
N LEU A 25 -21.46 16.86 4.93
CA LEU A 25 -20.91 17.44 6.17
C LEU A 25 -20.40 16.41 7.18
N GLY A 26 -20.68 15.11 6.98
CA GLY A 26 -20.26 14.05 7.90
C GLY A 26 -20.92 14.11 9.30
N ILE A 27 -21.97 14.91 9.48
CA ILE A 27 -22.66 15.10 10.77
C ILE A 27 -23.97 14.30 10.87
N TYR A 28 -24.25 13.82 12.09
CA TYR A 28 -25.47 13.10 12.47
C TYR A 28 -26.71 14.00 12.45
N ALA A 29 -27.84 13.44 12.05
CA ALA A 29 -29.15 14.12 12.00
C ALA A 29 -29.77 14.25 13.41
N ASN A 30 -29.15 15.03 14.28
CA ASN A 30 -29.64 15.38 15.62
C ASN A 30 -29.64 16.92 15.81
N PRO A 31 -30.24 17.47 16.90
CA PRO A 31 -30.34 18.91 17.09
C PRO A 31 -29.00 19.65 17.07
N ALA A 32 -27.94 19.05 17.62
CA ALA A 32 -26.58 19.61 17.59
C ALA A 32 -26.01 19.64 16.16
N GLY A 33 -26.20 18.55 15.41
CA GLY A 33 -25.84 18.46 14.00
C GLY A 33 -26.57 19.49 13.15
N PHE A 34 -27.85 19.74 13.40
CA PHE A 34 -28.62 20.76 12.68
C PHE A 34 -28.06 22.17 12.92
N LYS A 35 -27.71 22.52 14.16
CA LYS A 35 -27.07 23.81 14.48
C LYS A 35 -25.75 23.98 13.72
N ARG A 36 -24.92 22.94 13.68
CA ARG A 36 -23.65 22.94 12.93
C ARG A 36 -23.88 23.05 11.42
N ALA A 37 -24.84 22.31 10.87
CA ALA A 37 -25.21 22.38 9.45
C ALA A 37 -25.63 23.80 9.04
N LYS A 38 -26.43 24.46 9.90
CA LYS A 38 -26.87 25.83 9.69
C LYS A 38 -25.71 26.82 9.70
N ALA A 39 -24.79 26.70 10.65
CA ALA A 39 -23.60 27.55 10.71
C ALA A 39 -22.75 27.42 9.45
N GLU A 40 -22.53 26.18 8.99
CA GLU A 40 -21.76 25.90 7.78
C GLU A 40 -22.43 26.48 6.52
N ALA A 41 -23.77 26.37 6.42
CA ALA A 41 -24.52 26.96 5.31
C ALA A 41 -24.37 28.50 5.25
N ILE A 42 -24.31 29.17 6.40
CA ILE A 42 -24.08 30.62 6.47
C ILE A 42 -22.67 30.96 5.97
N VAL A 43 -21.66 30.21 6.42
CA VAL A 43 -20.26 30.41 5.98
C VAL A 43 -20.13 30.25 4.47
N ILE A 44 -20.65 29.15 3.91
CA ILE A 44 -20.62 28.90 2.47
C ILE A 44 -21.36 29.99 1.70
N GLY A 45 -22.52 30.43 2.20
CA GLY A 45 -23.28 31.52 1.59
C GLY A 45 -22.48 32.83 1.53
N GLY A 46 -21.75 33.17 2.59
CA GLY A 46 -20.86 34.33 2.63
C GLY A 46 -19.71 34.20 1.62
N LEU A 47 -19.03 33.05 1.60
CA LEU A 47 -17.93 32.79 0.65
C LEU A 47 -18.38 32.87 -0.82
N LEU A 48 -19.58 32.36 -1.12
CA LEU A 48 -20.15 32.45 -2.47
C LEU A 48 -20.49 33.90 -2.84
N ALA A 49 -21.04 34.68 -1.91
CA ALA A 49 -21.34 36.10 -2.14
C ALA A 49 -20.08 36.93 -2.42
N CYS A 50 -18.98 36.62 -1.71
CA CYS A 50 -17.67 37.25 -1.93
C CYS A 50 -16.90 36.70 -3.14
N LYS A 51 -17.39 35.64 -3.81
CA LYS A 51 -16.67 34.89 -4.86
C LYS A 51 -15.34 34.28 -4.38
N GLU A 52 -15.24 33.99 -3.09
CA GLU A 52 -14.05 33.43 -2.43
C GLU A 52 -14.22 31.94 -2.07
N PHE A 53 -15.33 31.32 -2.50
CA PHE A 53 -15.56 29.91 -2.22
C PHE A 53 -14.47 29.03 -2.84
N SER A 54 -13.83 28.23 -1.99
CA SER A 54 -12.88 27.18 -2.37
C SER A 54 -13.44 25.80 -2.03
N TRP A 55 -13.24 24.85 -2.95
CA TRP A 55 -13.58 23.45 -2.70
C TRP A 55 -12.60 22.76 -1.73
N GLU A 56 -11.38 23.29 -1.55
CA GLU A 56 -10.31 22.64 -0.78
C GLU A 56 -10.72 22.13 0.61
N PRO A 57 -11.48 22.89 1.44
CA PRO A 57 -11.89 22.41 2.77
C PRO A 57 -12.95 21.28 2.73
N TYR A 58 -13.67 21.16 1.61
CA TYR A 58 -14.84 20.30 1.45
C TYR A 58 -14.60 19.08 0.57
N LEU A 59 -13.50 19.08 -0.17
CA LEU A 59 -12.97 17.85 -0.74
C LEU A 59 -12.56 17.00 0.45
N LYS A 60 -13.36 15.96 0.74
CA LYS A 60 -12.92 14.86 1.61
C LYS A 60 -11.50 14.56 1.19
N GLN A 61 -10.55 14.79 2.10
CA GLN A 61 -9.20 14.30 1.96
C GLN A 61 -9.31 12.78 1.84
N ASN A 62 -9.52 12.28 0.63
CA ASN A 62 -8.86 11.06 0.22
C ASN A 62 -7.36 11.45 0.13
N SER A 63 -6.77 11.68 1.31
CA SER A 63 -5.36 11.50 1.63
C SER A 63 -4.32 11.71 0.53
N VAL A 64 -4.31 12.82 -0.24
CA VAL A 64 -3.16 13.09 -1.14
C VAL A 64 -2.90 14.60 -1.32
N SER A 65 -2.50 15.27 -0.24
CA SER A 65 -1.57 16.42 -0.35
C SER A 65 -0.25 16.18 0.39
N ALA A 66 -0.07 14.99 0.96
CA ALA A 66 1.27 14.45 1.13
C ALA A 66 1.67 13.90 -0.23
N THR A 67 2.83 14.28 -0.73
CA THR A 67 3.50 13.56 -1.83
C THR A 67 3.33 12.06 -1.60
N PRO A 68 2.85 11.29 -2.60
CA PRO A 68 2.67 9.86 -2.43
C PRO A 68 3.98 9.27 -1.93
N LYS A 69 3.93 8.62 -0.77
CA LYS A 69 5.13 8.02 -0.16
C LYS A 69 5.82 7.15 -1.20
N THR A 70 7.12 7.33 -1.29
CA THR A 70 8.01 6.58 -2.17
C THR A 70 8.06 5.11 -1.76
N CYS A 71 8.50 4.24 -2.67
CA CYS A 71 8.70 2.83 -2.34
C CYS A 71 9.68 2.65 -1.18
N ARG A 72 10.68 3.54 -1.04
CA ARG A 72 11.63 3.53 0.09
C ARG A 72 10.93 3.77 1.42
N GLU A 73 10.12 4.82 1.51
CA GLU A 73 9.39 5.16 2.74
C GLU A 73 8.43 4.03 3.14
N TRP A 74 7.70 3.47 2.17
CA TRP A 74 6.84 2.31 2.43
C TRP A 74 7.60 1.05 2.85
N ALA A 75 8.82 0.83 2.35
CA ALA A 75 9.66 -0.28 2.78
C ALA A 75 10.13 -0.13 4.24
N GLU A 76 10.45 1.10 4.67
CA GLU A 76 10.81 1.42 6.05
C GLU A 76 9.60 1.25 6.99
N GLU A 77 8.43 1.75 6.62
CA GLU A 77 7.19 1.56 7.39
C GLU A 77 6.80 0.09 7.47
N PHE A 78 7.00 -0.67 6.40
CA PHE A 78 6.79 -2.11 6.40
C PHE A 78 7.71 -2.83 7.39
N GLU A 79 8.97 -2.42 7.50
CA GLU A 79 9.89 -2.95 8.52
C GLU A 79 9.41 -2.65 9.93
N GLN A 80 9.04 -1.40 10.18
CA GLN A 80 8.56 -0.96 11.48
C GLN A 80 7.29 -1.72 11.87
N ASP A 81 6.28 -1.79 10.98
CA ASP A 81 5.04 -2.52 11.22
C ASP A 81 5.30 -4.01 11.47
N TYR A 82 6.21 -4.63 10.70
CA TYR A 82 6.54 -6.05 10.85
C TYR A 82 7.08 -6.37 12.25
N PHE A 83 7.98 -5.53 12.79
CA PHE A 83 8.61 -5.72 14.10
C PHE A 83 7.81 -5.11 15.27
N THR A 84 6.88 -4.19 15.02
CA THR A 84 5.89 -3.81 16.03
C THR A 84 4.94 -4.98 16.32
N ARG A 85 4.57 -5.76 15.30
CA ARG A 85 3.71 -6.94 15.45
C ARG A 85 4.46 -8.20 15.91
N ARG A 86 5.79 -8.23 15.82
CA ARG A 86 6.61 -9.43 16.07
C ARG A 86 7.88 -9.11 16.82
N ALA A 87 8.15 -9.85 17.90
CA ALA A 87 9.42 -9.74 18.62
C ALA A 87 10.62 -10.04 17.71
N ARG A 88 11.68 -9.22 17.84
CA ARG A 88 12.96 -9.39 17.15
C ARG A 88 13.71 -10.60 17.70
N THR A 89 13.45 -11.75 17.08
CA THR A 89 14.15 -13.03 17.30
C THR A 89 15.03 -13.38 16.10
N PRO A 90 16.06 -14.23 16.23
CA PRO A 90 16.91 -14.65 15.10
C PRO A 90 16.13 -15.19 13.90
N LYS A 91 15.02 -15.90 14.15
CA LYS A 91 14.12 -16.42 13.12
C LYS A 91 13.35 -15.29 12.40
N SER A 92 12.82 -14.33 13.16
CA SER A 92 12.10 -13.19 12.58
C SER A 92 13.03 -12.28 11.76
N GLU A 93 14.26 -12.09 12.21
CA GLU A 93 15.32 -11.35 11.51
C GLU A 93 15.69 -12.04 10.20
N THR A 94 15.92 -13.36 10.24
CA THR A 94 16.21 -14.15 9.02
C THR A 94 15.08 -14.06 8.00
N THR A 95 13.82 -14.13 8.46
CA THR A 95 12.64 -13.99 7.61
C THR A 95 12.56 -12.58 7.02
N PHE A 96 12.79 -11.55 7.84
CA PHE A 96 12.74 -10.16 7.40
C PHE A 96 13.87 -9.82 6.42
N ARG A 97 15.07 -10.40 6.57
CA ARG A 97 16.14 -10.28 5.56
C ARG A 97 15.67 -10.73 4.17
N GLU A 98 14.95 -11.85 4.09
CA GLU A 98 14.39 -12.32 2.83
C GLU A 98 13.31 -11.38 2.28
N TYR A 99 12.55 -10.68 3.13
CA TYR A 99 11.55 -9.69 2.72
C TYR A 99 12.23 -8.40 2.24
N ARG A 100 13.26 -7.94 2.94
CA ARG A 100 14.06 -6.77 2.58
C ARG A 100 14.68 -6.92 1.19
N LEU A 101 15.15 -8.13 0.83
CA LEU A 101 15.64 -8.42 -0.53
C LEU A 101 14.56 -8.24 -1.62
N VAL A 102 13.28 -8.45 -1.29
CA VAL A 102 12.18 -8.19 -2.23
C VAL A 102 11.88 -6.69 -2.30
N LEU A 103 11.82 -6.01 -1.15
CA LEU A 103 11.53 -4.58 -1.07
C LEU A 103 12.59 -3.73 -1.80
N HIS A 104 13.88 -4.10 -1.72
CA HIS A 104 14.96 -3.41 -2.45
C HIS A 104 14.88 -3.52 -3.97
N ARG A 105 14.04 -4.41 -4.52
CA ARG A 105 13.82 -4.50 -5.97
C ARG A 105 12.78 -3.49 -6.46
N LEU A 106 12.06 -2.82 -5.55
CA LEU A 106 11.16 -1.74 -5.92
C LEU A 106 11.98 -0.48 -6.29
N PRO A 107 11.49 0.34 -7.23
CA PRO A 107 12.11 1.61 -7.57
C PRO A 107 12.01 2.59 -6.38
N ALA A 108 13.13 2.82 -5.70
CA ALA A 108 13.16 3.45 -4.38
C ALA A 108 12.50 4.84 -4.32
N ASP A 109 12.75 5.69 -5.31
CA ASP A 109 12.27 7.08 -5.33
C ASP A 109 10.92 7.25 -6.08
N ALA A 110 10.38 6.17 -6.65
CA ALA A 110 9.08 6.21 -7.33
C ALA A 110 7.94 6.02 -6.32
N PRO A 111 6.75 6.62 -6.58
CA PRO A 111 5.58 6.39 -5.74
C PRO A 111 5.15 4.92 -5.80
N LEU A 112 4.73 4.39 -4.66
CA LEU A 112 4.24 3.01 -4.60
C LEU A 112 2.84 2.92 -5.21
N THR A 113 2.72 2.23 -6.35
CA THR A 113 1.44 1.99 -7.03
C THR A 113 1.22 0.50 -7.28
N ALA A 114 -0.03 0.10 -7.52
CA ALA A 114 -0.36 -1.29 -7.88
C ALA A 114 0.39 -1.75 -9.14
N GLU A 115 0.66 -0.84 -10.08
CA GLU A 115 1.39 -1.13 -11.31
C GLU A 115 2.86 -1.49 -11.03
N VAL A 116 3.54 -0.69 -10.20
CA VAL A 116 4.93 -0.96 -9.79
C VAL A 116 5.03 -2.33 -9.11
N MET A 117 4.07 -2.66 -8.23
CA MET A 117 4.02 -3.98 -7.58
C MET A 117 3.80 -5.12 -8.59
N LYS A 118 2.89 -4.94 -9.56
CA LYS A 118 2.63 -5.92 -10.62
C LYS A 118 3.85 -6.13 -11.53
N GLN A 119 4.56 -5.06 -11.89
CA GLN A 119 5.79 -5.15 -12.68
C GLN A 119 6.84 -6.02 -11.98
N LEU A 120 7.05 -5.81 -10.67
CA LEU A 120 7.99 -6.64 -9.90
C LEU A 120 7.54 -8.10 -9.80
N ILE A 121 6.24 -8.35 -9.67
CA ILE A 121 5.68 -9.70 -9.75
C ILE A 121 6.01 -10.28 -11.12
N PHE A 122 5.66 -9.63 -12.24
CA PHE A 122 5.89 -10.18 -13.58
C PHE A 122 7.37 -10.38 -13.93
N ALA A 123 8.28 -9.58 -13.37
CA ALA A 123 9.72 -9.74 -13.57
C ALA A 123 10.31 -11.02 -12.96
N THR A 124 9.61 -11.67 -12.02
CA THR A 124 10.07 -12.97 -11.48
C THR A 124 9.51 -14.15 -12.30
N PRO A 125 10.16 -15.33 -12.34
CA PRO A 125 9.59 -16.48 -13.05
C PRO A 125 8.39 -17.10 -12.30
N PRO A 126 7.30 -17.47 -13.00
CA PRO A 126 6.13 -18.11 -12.39
C PRO A 126 6.51 -19.44 -11.70
N ASP A 127 5.66 -19.89 -10.77
CA ASP A 127 5.80 -21.19 -10.06
C ASP A 127 7.10 -21.40 -9.26
N THR A 128 7.84 -20.34 -8.95
CA THR A 128 9.07 -20.40 -8.14
C THR A 128 8.84 -20.04 -6.68
N ARG A 129 9.76 -20.49 -5.79
CA ARG A 129 9.82 -20.02 -4.39
C ARG A 129 9.90 -18.49 -4.33
N THR A 130 10.68 -17.90 -5.22
CA THR A 130 10.88 -16.46 -5.34
C THR A 130 9.56 -15.76 -5.70
N ARG A 131 8.82 -16.23 -6.72
CA ARG A 131 7.49 -15.69 -7.07
C ARG A 131 6.53 -15.73 -5.89
N LYS A 132 6.42 -16.87 -5.21
CA LYS A 132 5.53 -17.02 -4.05
C LYS A 132 5.89 -16.02 -2.95
N ARG A 133 7.18 -15.79 -2.72
CA ARG A 133 7.66 -14.79 -1.75
C ARG A 133 7.36 -13.37 -2.17
N VAL A 134 7.65 -12.99 -3.42
CA VAL A 134 7.34 -11.66 -3.95
C VAL A 134 5.85 -11.37 -3.80
N CYS A 135 5.00 -12.31 -4.21
CA CYS A 135 3.55 -12.21 -4.01
C CYS A 135 3.15 -12.02 -2.54
N SER A 136 3.72 -12.80 -1.62
CA SER A 136 3.44 -12.67 -0.18
C SER A 136 3.81 -11.31 0.39
N VAL A 137 4.99 -10.78 0.01
CA VAL A 137 5.46 -9.46 0.45
C VAL A 137 4.60 -8.35 -0.15
N MET A 138 4.36 -8.39 -1.47
CA MET A 138 3.53 -7.39 -2.16
C MET A 138 2.10 -7.35 -1.61
N LYS A 139 1.51 -8.51 -1.28
CA LYS A 139 0.18 -8.55 -0.64
C LYS A 139 0.16 -7.85 0.71
N GLN A 140 1.16 -8.11 1.56
CA GLN A 140 1.24 -7.47 2.88
C GLN A 140 1.51 -5.97 2.75
N LEU A 141 2.40 -5.58 1.83
CA LEU A 141 2.71 -4.17 1.56
C LEU A 141 1.48 -3.42 1.01
N ALA A 142 0.74 -4.02 0.08
CA ALA A 142 -0.51 -3.46 -0.45
C ALA A 142 -1.58 -3.30 0.64
N THR A 143 -1.66 -4.26 1.58
CA THR A 143 -2.58 -4.16 2.73
C THR A 143 -2.17 -3.01 3.66
N LEU A 144 -0.86 -2.83 3.90
CA LEU A 144 -0.35 -1.73 4.73
C LEU A 144 -0.57 -0.36 4.08
N ALA A 145 -0.39 -0.27 2.76
CA ALA A 145 -0.57 0.96 2.00
C ALA A 145 -2.01 1.23 1.54
N GLU A 146 -2.97 0.37 1.93
CA GLU A 146 -4.37 0.42 1.49
C GLU A 146 -4.53 0.45 -0.04
N ILE A 147 -3.61 -0.21 -0.75
CA ILE A 147 -3.62 -0.33 -2.21
C ILE A 147 -4.36 -1.60 -2.61
N GLU A 148 -5.35 -1.46 -3.48
CA GLU A 148 -6.05 -2.62 -4.04
C GLU A 148 -5.14 -3.39 -5.00
N LEU A 149 -4.73 -4.59 -4.60
CA LEU A 149 -3.86 -5.47 -5.40
C LEU A 149 -4.33 -6.92 -5.32
N GLU A 150 -4.76 -7.46 -6.45
CA GLU A 150 -5.04 -8.89 -6.58
C GLU A 150 -3.75 -9.68 -6.84
N VAL A 151 -3.31 -10.47 -5.88
CA VAL A 151 -2.04 -11.23 -5.96
C VAL A 151 -2.24 -12.74 -6.16
N LYS A 152 -3.43 -13.26 -5.82
CA LYS A 152 -3.70 -14.71 -5.85
C LYS A 152 -3.48 -15.31 -7.24
N ALA A 153 -3.96 -14.63 -8.28
CA ALA A 153 -3.80 -15.06 -9.67
C ALA A 153 -2.33 -15.24 -10.09
N TYR A 154 -1.40 -14.49 -9.48
CA TYR A 154 0.00 -14.45 -9.91
C TYR A 154 0.94 -15.32 -9.06
N THR A 155 0.46 -15.88 -7.94
CA THR A 155 1.31 -16.61 -6.98
C THR A 155 1.84 -17.94 -7.53
N GLY A 156 1.09 -18.57 -8.44
CA GLY A 156 1.43 -19.87 -9.02
C GLY A 156 1.25 -21.06 -8.06
N SER A 157 1.68 -22.22 -8.50
CA SER A 157 1.51 -23.56 -7.91
C SER A 157 2.75 -24.08 -7.16
N TYR A 158 3.66 -23.20 -6.74
CA TYR A 158 4.87 -23.58 -6.01
C TYR A 158 4.55 -24.24 -4.66
N SER A 159 5.07 -25.46 -4.48
CA SER A 159 5.00 -26.25 -3.25
C SER A 159 6.38 -26.79 -2.90
N SER A 160 6.73 -26.83 -1.61
CA SER A 160 7.97 -27.44 -1.13
C SER A 160 8.06 -28.93 -1.46
N ALA A 161 6.92 -29.59 -1.71
CA ALA A 161 6.86 -30.98 -2.15
C ALA A 161 7.41 -31.19 -3.58
N LYS A 162 7.50 -30.13 -4.40
CA LYS A 162 8.09 -30.17 -5.74
C LYS A 162 9.60 -29.90 -5.75
N ALA A 163 10.21 -29.69 -4.58
CA ALA A 163 11.66 -29.49 -4.49
C ALA A 163 12.36 -30.81 -4.84
N LEU A 164 13.30 -30.76 -5.79
CA LEU A 164 14.16 -31.92 -6.08
C LEU A 164 14.90 -32.34 -4.80
N PRO A 165 15.01 -33.65 -4.53
CA PRO A 165 15.83 -34.12 -3.43
C PRO A 165 17.26 -33.61 -3.60
N ARG A 166 17.87 -33.20 -2.50
CA ARG A 166 19.23 -32.68 -2.52
C ARG A 166 20.16 -33.85 -2.83
N ASN A 167 21.02 -33.73 -3.84
CA ASN A 167 22.07 -34.71 -4.08
C ASN A 167 23.03 -34.67 -2.88
N LEU A 168 22.99 -35.72 -2.06
CA LEU A 168 23.92 -35.90 -0.96
C LEU A 168 25.12 -36.70 -1.47
N PRO A 169 26.35 -36.30 -1.10
CA PRO A 169 27.53 -37.11 -1.39
C PRO A 169 27.45 -38.47 -0.69
N GLU A 170 28.10 -39.48 -1.25
CA GLU A 170 28.26 -40.78 -0.59
C GLU A 170 29.17 -40.68 0.65
N ASP A 171 28.98 -41.58 1.61
CA ASP A 171 29.73 -41.62 2.86
C ASP A 171 31.26 -41.63 2.67
N ALA A 172 31.74 -42.29 1.61
CA ALA A 172 33.15 -42.32 1.26
C ALA A 172 33.71 -40.93 0.94
N LEU A 173 32.96 -40.13 0.19
CA LEU A 173 33.34 -38.76 -0.17
C LEU A 173 33.27 -37.86 1.07
N ILE A 174 32.31 -38.07 1.97
CA ILE A 174 32.24 -37.34 3.24
C ILE A 174 33.48 -37.60 4.11
N ALA A 175 33.92 -38.86 4.17
CA ALA A 175 35.11 -39.26 4.92
C ALA A 175 36.39 -38.64 4.33
N GLU A 176 36.57 -38.70 3.01
CA GLU A 176 37.72 -38.12 2.30
C GLU A 176 37.86 -36.62 2.62
N TRP A 177 36.78 -35.84 2.47
CA TRP A 177 36.80 -34.42 2.78
C TRP A 177 37.07 -34.12 4.26
N ARG A 178 36.66 -35.00 5.18
CA ARG A 178 36.96 -34.85 6.62
C ARG A 178 38.45 -34.99 6.92
N PHE A 179 39.15 -35.90 6.24
CA PHE A 179 40.58 -36.11 6.45
C PHE A 179 41.45 -35.08 5.73
N CYS A 180 40.98 -34.48 4.63
CA CYS A 180 41.69 -33.40 3.92
C CYS A 180 41.86 -32.09 4.72
N PHE A 181 41.11 -31.88 5.80
CA PHE A 181 41.24 -30.70 6.69
C PHE A 181 41.96 -31.00 8.02
N ALA A 182 42.57 -32.18 8.16
CA ALA A 182 43.23 -32.63 9.38
C ALA A 182 44.78 -32.51 9.35
N ASP A 183 45.35 -32.03 8.23
CA ASP A 183 46.75 -31.61 8.06
C ASP A 183 46.84 -30.07 7.92
#